data_AF-A0A149VFT9-F1
#
_entry.id   AF-A0A149VFT9-F1
#
_cell.length_a   1.000
_cell.length_b   1.000
_cell.length_c   1.000
_cell.angle_alpha   90.00
_cell.angle_beta   90.00
_cell.angle_gamma   90.00
#
_symmetry.space_group_name_H-M   'P 1'
#
loop_
_entity.id
_entity.type
_entity.pdbx_description
1 polymer ?
#
loop_
_entity_poly.entity_id
_entity_poly.type
_entity_poly.pdbx_seq_one_letter_code
_entity_poly.pdbx_strand_id
1 'polypeptide(L)'
;MKGLAERRIVKRFENVLGHAVTVWEGLARGRSLFVADVPALYDRPGNPYGSPTGQDWPDNGIRYAVLARVGAFIAQGCLEHWRPAVVQTHDWQGALVAA
;
A
#
# COMPACT_ATOMS: atom_id res chain seq x y z
N MET A 1 -2.53 1.86 -11.92
CA MET A 1 -2.89 3.29 -11.68
C MET A 1 -4.10 3.85 -12.43
N LYS A 2 -4.66 3.22 -13.49
CA LYS A 2 -5.77 3.82 -14.28
C LYS A 2 -7.08 4.10 -13.52
N GLY A 3 -7.30 3.48 -12.36
CA GLY A 3 -8.53 3.64 -11.56
C GLY A 3 -8.52 4.76 -10.51
N LEU A 4 -7.43 5.53 -10.39
CA LEU A 4 -7.30 6.63 -9.42
C LEU A 4 -7.26 7.97 -10.18
N ALA A 5 -8.31 8.77 -10.03
CA ALA A 5 -8.49 10.10 -10.60
C ALA A 5 -7.95 11.20 -9.66
N GLU A 6 -7.77 12.42 -10.18
CA GLU A 6 -7.35 13.62 -9.41
C GLU A 6 -6.17 13.35 -8.47
N ARG A 7 -5.20 12.57 -8.96
CA ARG A 7 -4.16 12.01 -8.11
C ARG A 7 -2.92 12.88 -8.01
N ARG A 8 -2.30 12.90 -6.84
CA ARG A 8 -0.99 13.50 -6.59
C ARG A 8 -0.12 12.58 -5.75
N ILE A 9 1.19 12.75 -5.86
CA ILE A 9 2.14 12.05 -5.00
C ILE A 9 2.24 12.83 -3.69
N VAL A 10 2.05 12.13 -2.57
CA VAL A 10 2.15 12.72 -1.22
C VAL A 10 3.39 12.24 -0.46
N LYS A 11 4.00 11.12 -0.89
CA LYS A 11 5.25 10.63 -0.33
C LYS A 11 5.98 9.72 -1.32
N ARG A 12 7.31 9.73 -1.26
CA ARG A 12 8.16 8.69 -1.83
C ARG A 12 9.06 8.12 -0.73
N PHE A 13 9.16 6.81 -0.71
CA PHE A 13 10.11 6.08 0.11
C PHE A 13 11.08 5.37 -0.83
N GLU A 14 12.37 5.64 -0.67
CA GLU A 14 13.42 4.96 -1.44
C GLU A 14 13.51 3.48 -1.08
N ASN A 15 13.23 3.14 0.18
CA ASN A 15 13.28 1.77 0.67
C ASN A 15 12.28 1.53 1.81
N VAL A 16 11.33 0.63 1.56
CA VAL A 16 10.49 -0.02 2.56
C VAL A 16 10.68 -1.53 2.37
N LEU A 17 11.43 -2.15 3.29
CA LEU A 17 11.73 -3.59 3.26
C LEU A 17 12.35 -4.06 1.92
N GLY A 18 13.21 -3.24 1.33
CA GLY A 18 13.88 -3.52 0.05
C GLY A 18 13.16 -3.00 -1.19
N HIS A 19 12.02 -2.33 -1.02
CA HIS A 19 11.21 -1.86 -2.15
C HIS A 19 10.99 -0.35 -2.13
N ALA A 20 11.15 0.31 -3.27
CA ALA A 20 10.73 1.69 -3.44
C ALA A 20 9.20 1.77 -3.45
N VAL A 21 8.64 2.76 -2.74
CA VAL A 21 7.20 2.96 -2.62
C VAL A 21 6.84 4.40 -2.94
N THR A 22 5.87 4.59 -3.83
CA THR A 22 5.22 5.89 -4.03
C THR A 22 3.85 5.86 -3.38
N VAL A 23 3.56 6.81 -2.49
CA VAL A 23 2.22 6.98 -1.93
C VAL A 23 1.50 8.06 -2.72
N TRP A 24 0.38 7.68 -3.31
CA TRP A 24 -0.54 8.56 -4.01
C TRP A 24 -1.72 8.91 -3.12
N GLU A 25 -2.22 10.13 -3.26
CA GLU A 25 -3.55 10.54 -2.82
C GLU A 25 -4.40 10.78 -4.06
N GLY A 26 -5.66 10.34 -4.07
CA GLY A 26 -6.57 10.61 -5.18
C GLY A 26 -7.96 10.02 -4.96
N LEU A 27 -8.81 10.13 -5.99
CA LEU A 27 -10.20 9.70 -5.94
C LEU A 27 -10.41 8.39 -6.70
N ALA A 28 -11.08 7.43 -6.06
CA ALA A 28 -11.62 6.25 -6.75
C ALA A 28 -13.05 5.99 -6.28
N ARG A 29 -13.98 5.85 -7.23
CA ARG A 29 -15.41 5.59 -6.95
C ARG A 29 -15.99 6.57 -5.90
N GLY A 30 -15.66 7.86 -6.02
CA GLY A 30 -16.13 8.92 -5.13
C GLY A 30 -15.49 8.94 -3.73
N ARG A 31 -14.39 8.20 -3.50
CA ARG A 31 -13.71 8.11 -2.21
C ARG A 31 -12.27 8.59 -2.34
N SER A 32 -11.83 9.41 -1.39
CA SER A 32 -10.42 9.77 -1.24
C SER A 32 -9.64 8.56 -0.70
N LEU A 33 -8.56 8.20 -1.38
CA LEU A 33 -7.72 7.07 -1.04
C LEU A 33 -6.26 7.50 -1.01
N PHE A 34 -5.52 6.96 -0.04
CA PHE A 34 -4.08 6.81 -0.16
C PHE A 34 -3.77 5.44 -0.77
N VAL A 35 -2.90 5.41 -1.78
CA VAL A 35 -2.51 4.19 -2.49
C VAL A 35 -1.00 4.03 -2.43
N ALA A 36 -0.52 2.95 -1.82
CA ALA A 36 0.87 2.52 -1.90
C ALA A 36 1.11 1.83 -3.24
N ASP A 37 1.88 2.47 -4.10
CA ASP A 37 2.28 1.94 -5.42
C ASP A 37 3.69 1.36 -5.32
N VAL A 38 3.78 0.05 -5.54
CA VAL A 38 5.02 -0.74 -5.40
C VAL A 38 5.15 -1.68 -6.61
N PRO A 39 5.53 -1.18 -7.79
CA PRO A 39 5.50 -1.98 -9.03
C PRO A 39 6.23 -3.32 -8.92
N ALA A 40 7.36 -3.37 -8.22
CA ALA A 40 8.13 -4.59 -7.99
C ALA A 40 7.34 -5.75 -7.33
N LEU A 41 6.26 -5.45 -6.59
CA LEU A 41 5.44 -6.44 -5.88
C LEU A 41 4.01 -6.60 -6.47
N TYR A 42 3.53 -5.63 -7.25
CA TYR A 42 2.14 -5.57 -7.69
C TYR A 42 1.96 -5.48 -9.22
N ASP A 43 2.95 -4.99 -9.97
CA ASP A 43 2.87 -4.86 -11.44
C ASP A 43 3.32 -6.15 -12.13
N ARG A 44 2.55 -7.20 -11.90
CA ARG A 44 2.81 -8.56 -12.42
C ARG A 44 1.49 -9.27 -12.75
N PRO A 45 1.47 -10.21 -13.71
CA PRO A 45 0.26 -10.94 -14.07
C PRO A 45 -0.22 -11.83 -12.92
N GLY A 46 -1.53 -12.04 -12.82
CA GLY A 46 -2.15 -12.78 -11.72
C GLY A 46 -3.17 -11.92 -10.99
N ASN A 47 -3.45 -12.24 -9.73
CA ASN A 47 -4.36 -11.49 -8.89
C ASN A 47 -3.66 -11.05 -7.58
N PRO A 48 -4.36 -10.29 -6.70
CA PRO A 48 -3.74 -9.79 -5.49
C PRO A 48 -3.18 -10.84 -4.52
N TYR A 49 -3.62 -12.09 -4.63
CA TYR A 49 -3.29 -13.19 -3.72
C TYR A 49 -2.47 -14.30 -4.39
N GLY A 50 -2.74 -14.57 -5.67
CA GLY A 50 -2.16 -15.70 -6.38
C GLY A 50 -1.58 -15.35 -7.74
N SER A 51 -0.62 -16.18 -8.15
CA SER A 51 0.03 -16.16 -9.45
C SER A 51 -0.91 -16.61 -10.57
N PRO A 52 -0.52 -16.44 -11.85
CA PRO A 52 -1.29 -16.95 -12.98
C PRO A 52 -1.52 -18.46 -12.96
N THR A 53 -0.70 -19.22 -12.22
CA THR A 53 -0.85 -20.67 -12.08
C THR A 53 -1.79 -21.08 -10.94
N GLY A 54 -2.39 -20.10 -10.25
CA GLY A 54 -3.32 -20.33 -9.14
C GLY A 54 -2.65 -20.63 -7.80
N GLN A 55 -1.32 -20.57 -7.73
CA GLN A 55 -0.57 -20.71 -6.48
C GLN A 55 -0.41 -19.36 -5.79
N ASP A 56 -0.27 -19.38 -4.46
CA ASP A 56 0.09 -18.17 -3.71
C ASP A 56 1.40 -17.58 -4.20
N TRP A 57 1.53 -16.27 -4.10
CA TRP A 57 2.83 -15.64 -4.33
C TRP A 57 3.79 -15.99 -3.18
N PRO A 58 5.03 -16.43 -3.48
CA PRO A 58 6.01 -16.78 -2.44
C PRO A 58 6.41 -15.56 -1.58
N ASP A 59 6.21 -14.35 -2.09
CA ASP A 59 6.52 -13.08 -1.44
C ASP A 59 5.29 -12.37 -0.85
N ASN A 60 4.14 -13.05 -0.71
CA ASN A 60 2.93 -12.47 -0.11
C ASN A 60 3.22 -11.85 1.28
N GLY A 61 4.04 -12.51 2.11
CA GLY A 61 4.45 -11.96 3.40
C GLY A 61 5.13 -10.60 3.28
N ILE A 62 6.07 -10.45 2.35
CA ILE A 62 6.78 -9.18 2.11
C ILE A 62 5.86 -8.12 1.54
N ARG A 63 5.02 -8.49 0.56
CA ARG A 63 4.01 -7.62 -0.06
C ARG A 63 3.13 -6.93 0.98
N TYR A 64 2.57 -7.71 1.91
CA TYR A 64 1.69 -7.17 2.93
C TYR A 64 2.46 -6.52 4.10
N ALA A 65 3.70 -6.92 4.37
CA ALA A 65 4.57 -6.20 5.29
C ALA A 65 4.94 -4.79 4.78
N VAL A 66 5.18 -4.62 3.48
CA VAL A 66 5.42 -3.29 2.88
C VAL A 66 4.17 -2.41 3.01
N LEU A 67 2.99 -2.95 2.67
CA LEU A 67 1.71 -2.25 2.86
C LEU A 67 1.52 -1.81 4.32
N ALA A 68 1.72 -2.75 5.26
CA ALA A 68 1.57 -2.50 6.68
C ALA A 68 2.56 -1.44 7.19
N ARG A 69 3.82 -1.50 6.76
CA ARG A 69 4.86 -0.54 7.14
C ARG A 69 4.56 0.88 6.65
N VAL A 70 4.04 1.00 5.42
CA VAL A 70 3.57 2.29 4.89
C VAL A 70 2.38 2.80 5.70
N GLY A 71 1.41 1.93 6.03
CA GLY A 71 0.30 2.27 6.91
C GLY A 71 0.75 2.77 8.29
N ALA A 72 1.74 2.13 8.89
CA ALA A 72 2.34 2.53 10.17
C ALA A 72 3.02 3.90 10.08
N PHE A 73 3.80 4.17 9.01
CA PHE A 73 4.40 5.49 8.81
C PHE A 73 3.34 6.60 8.69
N ILE A 74 2.25 6.33 7.96
CA ILE A 74 1.13 7.28 7.84
C ILE A 74 0.47 7.50 9.21
N ALA A 75 0.25 6.44 9.99
CA ALA A 75 -0.30 6.54 11.34
C ALA A 75 0.57 7.38 12.30
N GLN A 76 1.88 7.29 12.11
CA GLN A 76 2.89 8.06 12.84
C GLN A 76 3.03 9.51 12.34
N GLY A 77 2.28 9.90 11.29
CA GLY A 77 2.23 11.28 10.80
C GLY A 77 3.31 11.61 9.77
N CYS A 78 3.71 10.66 8.92
CA CYS A 78 4.72 10.92 7.88
C CYS A 78 4.24 11.80 6.71
N LEU A 79 2.93 12.10 6.65
CA LEU A 79 2.30 12.96 5.65
C LEU A 79 2.13 14.37 6.22
N GLU A 80 2.31 15.39 5.37
CA GLU A 80 2.34 16.79 5.79
C GLU A 80 0.96 17.30 6.24
N HIS A 81 -0.10 16.92 5.53
CA HIS A 81 -1.43 17.51 5.68
C HIS A 81 -2.46 16.61 6.39
N TRP A 82 -2.08 15.39 6.76
CA TRP A 82 -3.03 14.44 7.33
C TRP A 82 -2.36 13.41 8.24
N ARG A 83 -3.01 13.14 9.38
CA ARG A 83 -2.65 12.06 10.29
C ARG A 83 -3.93 11.45 10.85
N PRO A 84 -4.09 10.11 10.82
CA PRO A 84 -5.26 9.48 11.40
C PRO A 84 -5.18 9.50 12.93
N ALA A 85 -6.33 9.65 13.58
CA ALA A 85 -6.45 9.45 15.03
C ALA A 85 -6.55 7.96 15.42
N VAL A 86 -7.10 7.15 14.52
CA VAL A 86 -7.28 5.70 14.69
C VAL A 86 -6.98 4.99 13.39
N VAL A 87 -6.42 3.78 13.48
CA VAL A 87 -6.20 2.91 12.32
C VAL A 87 -6.96 1.61 12.54
N GLN A 88 -7.87 1.30 11.61
CA GLN A 88 -8.52 0.00 11.55
C GLN A 88 -7.79 -0.86 10.52
N THR A 89 -7.21 -1.96 10.97
CA THR A 89 -6.53 -2.93 10.11
C THR A 89 -7.54 -3.92 9.58
N HIS A 90 -7.74 -3.95 8.26
CA HIS A 90 -8.70 -4.85 7.64
C HIS A 90 -8.04 -6.17 7.26
N ASP A 91 -8.42 -7.24 7.97
CA ASP A 91 -8.00 -8.62 7.72
C ASP A 91 -6.47 -8.82 7.83
N TRP A 92 -5.98 -10.04 7.55
CA TRP A 92 -4.59 -10.46 7.80
C TRP A 92 -3.56 -9.63 7.02
N GLN A 93 -3.94 -9.08 5.86
CA GLN A 93 -3.09 -8.25 5.01
C GLN A 93 -2.68 -6.94 5.69
N GLY A 94 -3.52 -6.44 6.61
CA GLY A 94 -3.27 -5.22 7.38
C GLY A 94 -2.74 -5.47 8.79
N ALA A 95 -2.66 -6.73 9.24
CA ALA A 95 -2.45 -7.06 10.65
C ALA A 95 -1.12 -6.51 11.23
N LEU A 96 -0.08 -6.40 10.39
CA LEU A 96 1.25 -5.94 10.82
C LEU A 96 1.37 -4.41 10.99
N VAL A 97 0.30 -3.63 10.78
CA VAL A 97 0.37 -2.16 10.92
C VAL A 97 0.65 -1.74 12.36
N ALA A 98 0.16 -2.51 13.33
CA ALA A 98 0.29 -2.23 14.77
C ALA A 98 1.37 -3.08 15.47
N ALA A 99 2.21 -3.78 14.68
CA ALA A 99 3.31 -4.61 15.19
C ALA A 99 4.51 -3.77 15.68
#